data_AF-A0AAW4VR46-F1
#
_entry.id   AF-A0AAW4VR46-F1
#
_cell.length_a   1.000
_cell.length_b   1.000
_cell.length_c   1.000
_cell.angle_alpha   90.00
_cell.angle_beta   90.00
_cell.angle_gamma   90.00
#
_symmetry.space_group_name_H-M   'P 1'
#
loop_
_entity.id
_entity.type
_entity.pdbx_description
1 polymer ?
#
loop_
_entity_poly.entity_id
_entity_poly.type
_entity_poly.pdbx_seq_one_letter_code
_entity_poly.pdbx_strand_id
1 'polypeptide(L)'
;PQSYYEKPFPERMFRYYMMISLRHRKPVLPIAVFSYEEKTETPDTYTFAFHNIEILRFHYLSIHLMKQNWRNYIRSNNPVAAALL
;
A
#
# COMPACT_ATOMS: atom_id res chain seq x y z
N PRO A 1 -14.63 -19.06 -2.99
CA PRO A 1 -15.02 -17.91 -3.84
C PRO A 1 -15.74 -16.85 -2.98
N GLN A 2 -14.98 -15.92 -2.40
CA GLN A 2 -15.54 -14.87 -1.55
C GLN A 2 -15.31 -13.52 -2.21
N SER A 3 -16.12 -13.28 -3.25
CA SER A 3 -16.35 -11.98 -3.85
C SER A 3 -17.31 -11.21 -2.93
N TYR A 4 -16.77 -10.58 -1.89
CA TYR A 4 -17.46 -9.46 -1.25
C TYR A 4 -16.89 -8.20 -1.86
N TYR A 5 -17.75 -7.26 -2.26
CA TYR A 5 -17.36 -5.95 -2.80
C TYR A 5 -16.30 -5.34 -1.90
N GLU A 6 -15.05 -5.50 -2.31
CA GLU A 6 -13.90 -5.13 -1.55
C GLU A 6 -13.81 -3.60 -1.65
N LYS A 7 -13.84 -2.89 -0.51
CA LYS A 7 -13.66 -1.43 -0.49
C LYS A 7 -12.46 -1.06 -1.37
N PRO A 8 -12.51 0.10 -2.09
CA PRO A 8 -11.45 0.47 -3.01
C PRO A 8 -10.10 0.32 -2.31
N PHE A 9 -9.17 -0.38 -2.95
CA PHE A 9 -7.87 -0.75 -2.39
C PHE A 9 -7.17 0.38 -1.61
N PRO A 10 -7.17 1.65 -2.07
CA PRO A 10 -6.60 2.77 -1.33
C PRO A 10 -7.24 3.02 0.04
N GLU A 11 -8.56 2.87 0.16
CA GLU A 11 -9.26 3.02 1.45
C GLU A 11 -8.84 1.92 2.44
N ARG A 12 -8.62 0.69 1.94
CA ARG A 12 -8.14 -0.40 2.79
C ARG A 12 -6.73 -0.13 3.31
N MET A 13 -5.85 0.41 2.46
CA MET A 13 -4.50 0.83 2.87
C MET A 13 -4.55 1.88 3.98
N PHE A 14 -5.43 2.87 3.86
CA PHE A 14 -5.64 3.87 4.91
C PHE A 14 -6.11 3.23 6.24
N ARG A 15 -7.08 2.30 6.18
CA ARG A 15 -7.57 1.58 7.37
C ARG A 15 -6.45 0.79 8.07
N TYR A 16 -5.62 0.06 7.32
CA TYR A 16 -4.50 -0.68 7.89
C TYR A 16 -3.48 0.24 8.56
N TYR A 17 -3.11 1.32 7.88
CA TYR A 17 -2.24 2.34 8.44
C TYR A 17 -2.79 2.87 9.77
N MET A 18 -4.08 3.25 9.81
CA MET A 18 -4.71 3.75 11.02
C MET A 18 -4.67 2.74 12.17
N MET A 19 -5.01 1.47 11.89
CA MET A 19 -5.00 0.42 12.90
C MET A 19 -3.61 0.20 13.51
N ILE A 20 -2.57 0.12 12.67
CA ILE A 20 -1.18 -0.10 13.12
C ILE A 20 -0.67 1.13 13.88
N SER A 21 -0.91 2.33 13.34
CA SER A 21 -0.46 3.58 13.94
C SER A 21 -1.08 3.79 15.32
N LEU A 22 -2.38 3.54 15.47
CA LEU A 22 -3.08 3.65 16.75
C LEU A 22 -2.58 2.62 17.77
N ARG A 23 -2.34 1.38 17.33
CA ARG A 23 -1.90 0.29 18.21
C ARG A 23 -0.48 0.51 18.73
N HIS A 24 0.44 0.90 17.85
CA HIS A 24 1.87 0.90 18.17
C HIS A 24 2.43 2.28 18.48
N ARG A 25 1.72 3.36 18.11
CA ARG A 25 2.14 4.77 18.32
C ARG A 25 3.58 5.03 17.85
N LYS A 26 3.94 4.44 16.71
CA LYS A 26 5.24 4.59 16.04
C LYS A 26 5.02 5.07 14.61
N PRO A 27 6.01 5.72 13.98
CA PRO A 27 5.96 6.01 12.55
C PRO A 27 5.73 4.73 11.74
N VAL A 28 4.78 4.74 10.82
CA VAL A 28 4.45 3.63 9.92
C VAL A 28 4.61 4.12 8.49
N LEU A 29 5.41 3.41 7.69
CA LEU A 29 5.51 3.62 6.26
C LEU A 29 4.61 2.61 5.54
N PRO A 30 3.43 3.01 5.02
CA PRO A 30 2.55 2.10 4.32
C PRO A 30 3.12 1.76 2.93
N ILE A 31 3.35 0.46 2.69
CA ILE A 31 3.83 -0.06 1.41
C ILE A 31 2.90 -1.19 0.97
N ALA A 32 2.29 -1.05 -0.20
CA ALA A 32 1.54 -2.08 -0.89
C ALA A 32 2.49 -2.96 -1.70
N VAL A 33 2.33 -4.28 -1.63
CA VAL A 33 3.13 -5.25 -2.41
C VAL A 33 2.21 -6.02 -3.33
N PHE A 34 2.48 -5.94 -4.64
CA PHE A 34 1.70 -6.61 -5.68
C PHE A 34 2.53 -7.74 -6.30
N SER A 35 1.98 -8.95 -6.28
CA SER A 35 2.63 -10.16 -6.79
C SER A 35 2.11 -10.61 -8.16
N TYR A 36 1.15 -9.90 -8.73
CA TYR A 36 0.54 -10.20 -10.03
C TYR A 36 0.85 -9.08 -11.05
N GLU A 37 0.74 -9.40 -12.34
CA GLU A 37 0.84 -8.40 -13.40
C GLU A 37 -0.40 -7.50 -13.38
N GLU A 38 -0.31 -6.39 -12.65
CA GLU A 38 -1.33 -5.36 -12.69
C GLU A 38 -1.08 -4.46 -13.92
N LYS A 39 -1.98 -4.57 -14.91
CA LYS A 39 -1.92 -3.82 -16.17
C LYS A 39 -2.31 -2.34 -15.99
N THR A 40 -3.02 -2.02 -14.92
CA THR A 40 -3.49 -0.67 -14.60
C THR A 40 -2.54 0.02 -13.63
N GLU A 41 -2.44 1.35 -13.73
CA GLU A 41 -1.81 2.16 -12.69
C GLU A 41 -2.51 1.89 -11.37
N THR A 42 -1.71 1.51 -10.37
CA THR A 42 -2.19 1.35 -9.01
C THR A 42 -2.30 2.73 -8.41
N PRO A 43 -3.45 3.12 -7.83
CA PRO A 43 -3.50 4.36 -7.09
C PRO A 43 -2.49 4.28 -5.95
N ASP A 44 -1.86 5.41 -5.63
CA ASP A 44 -0.91 5.57 -4.53
C ASP A 44 -1.49 6.44 -3.40
N THR A 45 -2.74 6.86 -3.57
CA THR A 45 -3.38 7.88 -2.75
C THR A 45 -4.82 7.52 -2.44
N TYR A 46 -5.24 7.74 -1.19
CA TYR A 46 -6.65 7.74 -0.77
C TYR A 46 -7.03 9.15 -0.32
N THR A 47 -8.08 9.70 -0.94
CA THR A 47 -8.60 11.03 -0.61
C THR A 47 -10.00 10.91 -0.01
N PHE A 48 -10.23 11.60 1.09
CA PHE A 48 -11.57 11.81 1.65
C PHE A 48 -11.86 13.32 1.65
N ALA A 49 -12.92 13.70 0.92
CA ALA A 49 -13.40 15.06 0.83
C ALA A 49 -14.81 15.15 1.39
N PHE A 50 -15.12 16.29 2.02
CA PHE A 50 -16.46 16.62 2.49
C PHE A 50 -16.81 18.01 1.97
N HIS A 51 -17.91 18.11 1.22
CA HIS A 51 -18.20 19.27 0.38
C HIS A 51 -17.00 19.60 -0.54
N ASN A 52 -16.62 20.87 -0.65
CA ASN A 52 -15.51 21.35 -1.47
C ASN A 52 -14.17 21.37 -0.73
N ILE A 53 -14.05 20.63 0.39
CA ILE A 53 -12.85 20.61 1.23
C ILE A 53 -12.27 19.19 1.24
N GLU A 54 -11.00 19.07 0.90
CA GLU A 54 -10.23 17.85 1.11
C GLU A 54 -9.87 17.73 2.60
N ILE A 55 -10.47 16.76 3.27
CA ILE A 55 -10.28 16.54 4.71
C ILE A 55 -9.04 15.68 4.97
N LEU A 56 -8.74 14.76 4.05
CA LEU A 56 -7.64 13.82 4.18
C LEU A 56 -7.11 13.47 2.80
N ARG A 57 -5.79 13.50 2.66
CA ARG A 57 -5.06 12.84 1.59
C ARG A 57 -4.00 11.94 2.20
N PHE A 58 -4.18 10.64 2.03
CA PHE A 58 -3.30 9.60 2.53
C PHE A 58 -2.48 9.02 1.38
N HIS A 59 -1.15 9.01 1.52
CA HIS A 59 -0.23 8.44 0.54
C HIS A 59 0.36 7.11 1.02
N TYR A 60 0.60 6.21 0.09
CA TYR A 60 1.35 4.97 0.32
C TYR A 60 2.23 4.62 -0.88
N LEU A 61 3.27 3.85 -0.61
CA LEU A 61 4.16 3.36 -1.67
C LEU A 61 3.65 2.04 -2.22
N SER A 62 4.00 1.71 -3.45
CA SER A 62 3.68 0.43 -4.07
C SER A 62 4.91 -0.23 -4.67
N ILE A 63 5.03 -1.54 -4.50
CA ILE A 63 6.07 -2.38 -5.10
C ILE A 63 5.41 -3.46 -5.94
N HIS A 64 5.83 -3.56 -7.20
CA HIS A 64 5.35 -4.56 -8.16
C HIS A 64 6.41 -5.63 -8.37
N LEU A 65 6.23 -6.80 -7.75
CA LEU A 65 7.25 -7.86 -7.73
C LEU A 65 7.44 -8.55 -9.09
N MET A 66 6.42 -8.55 -9.95
CA MET A 66 6.49 -9.17 -11.29
C MET A 66 7.08 -8.25 -12.36
N LYS A 67 7.07 -6.92 -12.14
CA LYS A 67 7.62 -5.94 -13.10
C LYS A 67 9.15 -5.81 -13.02
N GLN A 68 9.78 -6.36 -11.99
CA GLN A 68 11.23 -6.39 -11.82
C GLN A 68 11.69 -7.77 -11.36
N ASN A 69 12.92 -8.17 -11.72
CA ASN A 69 13.47 -9.46 -11.32
C ASN A 69 13.64 -9.48 -9.79
N TRP A 70 12.66 -10.03 -9.05
CA TRP A 70 12.57 -9.98 -7.57
C TRP A 70 13.86 -10.42 -6.84
N ARG A 71 14.67 -11.28 -7.48
CA ARG A 71 16.01 -11.67 -7.02
C ARG A 71 16.97 -10.49 -6.85
N ASN A 72 16.81 -9.44 -7.64
CA ASN A 72 17.60 -8.20 -7.53
C ASN A 72 17.21 -7.40 -6.29
N TYR A 73 15.93 -7.46 -5.87
CA TYR A 73 15.48 -6.81 -4.63
C TYR A 73 16.08 -7.48 -3.41
N ILE A 74 16.02 -8.82 -3.30
CA ILE A 74 16.58 -9.58 -2.17
C ILE A 74 18.08 -9.31 -1.96
N ARG A 75 18.82 -9.06 -3.05
CA ARG A 75 20.25 -8.74 -3.01
C ARG A 75 20.54 -7.25 -2.79
N SER A 76 19.52 -6.40 -2.83
CA SER A 76 19.67 -4.96 -2.59
C SER A 76 19.63 -4.67 -1.09
N ASN A 77 20.37 -3.64 -0.67
CA ASN A 77 20.35 -3.14 0.71
C ASN A 77 19.06 -2.32 0.99
N ASN A 78 17.92 -2.83 0.54
CA ASN A 78 16.61 -2.22 0.71
C ASN A 78 15.90 -2.89 1.89
N PRO A 79 15.48 -2.16 2.93
CA PRO A 79 14.77 -2.74 4.07
C PRO A 79 13.49 -3.47 3.68
N VAL A 80 12.87 -3.13 2.54
CA VAL A 80 11.70 -3.87 2.03
C VAL A 80 12.08 -5.28 1.55
N ALA A 81 13.30 -5.46 1.03
CA ALA A 81 13.78 -6.78 0.64
C ALA A 81 13.97 -7.71 1.84
N ALA A 82 14.39 -7.17 2.99
CA ALA A 82 14.50 -7.93 4.24
C ALA A 82 13.13 -8.37 4.78
N ALA A 83 12.06 -7.61 4.51
CA ALA A 83 10.70 -7.97 4.89
C ALA A 83 10.02 -9.02 3.97
N LEU A 84 10.62 -9.28 2.79
CA LEU A 84 10.13 -10.26 1.81
C LEU A 84 10.87 -11.62 1.88
N LEU A 85 11.88 -11.74 2.75
CA LEU A 85 12.57 -12.98 3.11
C LEU A 85 11.87 -13.67 4.29
#